data_AF-A0AAD7D0E9-F1
#
_entry.id   AF-A0AAD7D0E9-F1
#
_cell.length_a   1.000
_cell.length_b   1.000
_cell.length_c   1.000
_cell.angle_alpha   90.00
_cell.angle_beta   90.00
_cell.angle_gamma   90.00
#
_symmetry.space_group_name_H-M   'P 1'
#
loop_
_entity.id
_entity.type
_entity.pdbx_description
1 polymer ?
#
loop_
_entity_poly.entity_id
_entity_poly.type
_entity_poly.pdbx_seq_one_letter_code
_entity_poly.pdbx_strand_id
1 'polypeptide(L)' 'PGPPGDPVIGNLRHMLADQPALVFHEWSKKYDDVIYFEVLGRWIIILDTHQAAVDLLEKRSSNYSDRPVFTLYEL' A
#
# COMPACT_ATOMS: atom_id res chain seq x y z
N PRO A 1 -0.40 7.81 7.42
CA PRO A 1 -1.52 7.42 8.31
C PRO A 1 -2.20 6.18 7.71
N GLY A 2 -2.95 5.38 8.47
CA GLY A 2 -3.56 4.18 7.88
C GLY A 2 -4.44 3.37 8.82
N PRO A 3 -5.10 2.33 8.29
CA PRO A 3 -5.99 1.47 9.07
C PRO A 3 -5.21 0.64 10.09
N PRO A 4 -5.79 0.40 11.29
CA PRO A 4 -5.20 -0.52 12.24
C PRO A 4 -5.19 -1.95 11.67
N GLY A 5 -4.08 -2.66 11.84
CA GLY A 5 -3.97 -4.07 11.44
C GLY A 5 -4.45 -5.03 12.51
N ASP A 6 -4.92 -6.20 12.10
CA ASP A 6 -5.19 -7.32 13.00
C ASP A 6 -3.88 -7.82 13.63
N PRO A 7 -3.91 -8.36 14.86
CA PRO A 7 -2.74 -9.01 15.44
C PRO A 7 -2.19 -10.11 14.52
N VAL A 8 -0.86 -10.17 14.37
CA VAL A 8 -0.11 -11.16 13.58
C VAL A 8 -0.27 -11.04 12.05
N ILE A 9 -1.49 -10.83 11.54
CA ILE A 9 -1.75 -10.83 10.09
C ILE A 9 -1.82 -9.43 9.46
N GLY A 10 -1.90 -8.38 10.27
CA GLY A 10 -2.03 -7.00 9.80
C GLY A 10 -3.32 -6.82 9.00
N ASN A 11 -3.21 -6.23 7.81
CA ASN A 11 -4.31 -5.91 6.90
C ASN A 11 -4.49 -6.93 5.77
N LEU A 12 -4.01 -8.17 5.95
CA LEU A 12 -4.04 -9.21 4.91
C LEU A 12 -5.44 -9.43 4.29
N ARG A 13 -6.50 -9.39 5.10
CA ARG A 13 -7.89 -9.57 4.64
C ARG A 13 -8.29 -8.55 3.57
N HIS A 14 -7.81 -7.32 3.71
CA HIS A 14 -8.09 -6.23 2.79
C HIS A 14 -7.23 -6.32 1.53
N MET A 15 -6.00 -6.83 1.67
CA MET A 15 -5.11 -7.10 0.54
C MET A 15 -5.61 -8.25 -0.35
N LEU A 16 -6.31 -9.23 0.25
CA LEU A 16 -6.94 -10.37 -0.42
C LEU A 16 -8.38 -10.12 -0.87
N ALA A 17 -8.90 -8.90 -0.74
CA ALA A 17 -10.23 -8.56 -1.26
C ALA A 17 -10.26 -8.71 -2.80
N ASP A 18 -11.44 -8.92 -3.38
CA ASP A 18 -11.61 -9.05 -4.84
C ASP A 18 -11.07 -7.81 -5.60
N GLN A 19 -11.19 -6.63 -4.99
CA GLN A 19 -10.77 -5.35 -5.55
C GLN A 19 -9.97 -4.53 -4.52
N PRO A 20 -8.71 -4.91 -4.24
CA PRO A 20 -7.92 -4.29 -3.18
C PRO A 20 -7.62 -2.81 -3.47
N ALA A 21 -7.45 -2.44 -4.75
CA ALA A 21 -7.28 -1.06 -5.17
C ALA A 21 -8.46 -0.15 -4.76
N LEU A 22 -9.70 -0.63 -4.84
CA LEU A 22 -10.87 0.14 -4.39
C LEU A 22 -10.86 0.32 -2.87
N VAL A 23 -10.48 -0.72 -2.12
CA VAL A 23 -10.36 -0.64 -0.65
C VAL A 23 -9.30 0.39 -0.26
N PHE A 24 -8.15 0.38 -0.93
CA PHE A 24 -7.08 1.33 -0.66
C PHE A 24 -7.50 2.76 -1.00
N HIS A 25 -8.21 2.97 -2.11
CA HIS A 25 -8.74 4.28 -2.48
C HIS A 25 -9.73 4.82 -1.44
N GLU A 26 -10.64 3.97 -0.92
CA GLU A 26 -11.55 4.36 0.16
C GLU A 26 -10.80 4.68 1.47
N TRP A 27 -9.70 3.99 1.76
CA TRP A 27 -8.82 4.35 2.86
C TRP A 27 -8.10 5.67 2.64
N SER A 28 -7.63 5.95 1.43
CA SER A 28 -6.98 7.22 1.12
C SER A 28 -7.93 8.41 1.32
N LYS A 29 -9.19 8.26 0.89
CA LYS A 29 -10.26 9.24 1.20
C LYS A 29 -10.48 9.46 2.69
N LYS A 30 -10.33 8.42 3.50
CA LYS A 30 -10.57 8.45 4.95
C LYS A 30 -9.39 8.98 5.75
N TYR A 31 -8.17 8.64 5.33
CA TYR A 31 -6.96 8.89 6.10
C TYR A 31 -6.13 10.03 5.49
N ASP A 32 -5.62 9.85 4.28
CA ASP A 32 -4.82 10.83 3.53
C ASP A 32 -4.47 10.29 2.12
N ASP A 33 -3.94 11.12 1.24
CA ASP A 33 -3.50 10.75 -0.11
C ASP A 33 -2.35 9.71 -0.15
N VAL A 34 -1.61 9.61 0.96
CA VAL A 34 -0.54 8.63 1.17
C VAL A 34 -0.81 7.85 2.45
N ILE A 35 -1.16 6.58 2.27
CA ILE A 35 -1.46 5.67 3.38
C ILE A 35 -0.38 4.61 3.54
N TYR A 36 -0.25 4.09 4.76
CA TYR A 36 0.61 2.95 5.03
C TYR A 36 -0.13 1.92 5.89
N PHE A 37 0.13 0.64 5.65
CA PHE A 37 -0.41 -0.45 6.46
C PHE A 37 0.52 -1.66 6.45
N GLU A 38 0.39 -2.51 7.46
CA GLU A 38 1.16 -3.74 7.59
C GLU A 38 0.39 -4.93 6.99
N VAL A 39 1.08 -5.85 6.32
CA VAL A 39 0.59 -7.17 5.94
C VAL A 39 1.66 -8.21 6.26
N LEU A 40 1.34 -9.18 7.13
CA LEU A 40 2.25 -10.28 7.51
C LEU A 40 3.67 -9.80 7.88
N GLY A 41 3.79 -8.75 8.71
CA GLY A 41 5.08 -8.19 9.11
C GLY A 41 5.75 -7.28 8.09
N ARG A 42 5.15 -7.05 6.91
CA ARG A 42 5.66 -6.16 5.87
C ARG A 42 4.85 -4.88 5.79
N TRP A 43 5.52 -3.73 5.79
CA TRP A 43 4.88 -2.44 5.60
C TRP A 43 4.70 -2.14 4.12
N ILE A 44 3.48 -1.75 3.74
CA ILE A 44 3.09 -1.35 2.40
C ILE A 44 2.66 0.11 2.44
N ILE A 45 3.12 0.90 1.47
CA ILE A 45 2.74 2.30 1.28
C ILE A 45 1.96 2.39 -0.03
N ILE A 46 0.79 3.03 0.01
CA ILE A 46 -0.04 3.31 -1.17
C ILE A 46 -0.01 4.80 -1.46
N LEU A 47 0.14 5.13 -2.74
CA LEU A 47 0.12 6.50 -3.27
C LEU A 47 -1.14 6.66 -4.13
N ASP A 48 -2.11 7.44 -3.67
CA ASP A 48 -3.42 7.57 -4.34
C ASP A 48 -3.52 8.83 -5.23
N THR A 49 -2.49 9.67 -5.25
CA THR A 49 -2.43 10.87 -6.10
C THR A 49 -1.30 10.83 -7.11
N HIS A 50 -1.55 11.48 -8.25
CA HIS A 50 -0.54 11.65 -9.30
C HIS A 50 0.70 12.40 -8.78
N GLN A 51 0.49 13.44 -7.96
CA GLN A 51 1.58 14.22 -7.39
C GLN A 51 2.50 13.35 -6.50
N ALA A 52 1.92 12.54 -5.62
CA ALA A 52 2.70 11.63 -4.76
C ALA A 52 3.47 10.59 -5.57
N ALA A 53 2.86 10.04 -6.63
CA ALA A 53 3.51 9.10 -7.54
C ALA A 53 4.70 9.74 -8.26
N VAL A 54 4.56 10.95 -8.81
CA VAL A 54 5.66 11.67 -9.47
C VAL A 54 6.77 12.01 -8.48
N ASP A 55 6.43 12.49 -7.29
CA ASP A 55 7.42 12.93 -6.30
C ASP A 55 8.27 11.78 -5.74
N LEU A 56 7.69 10.59 -5.59
CA LEU A 56 8.39 9.42 -5.07
C LEU A 56 8.93 8.52 -6.17
N LEU A 57 8.11 8.12 -7.13
CA LEU A 57 8.50 7.10 -8.12
C LEU A 57 9.32 7.68 -9.29
N GLU A 58 9.12 8.95 -9.66
CA GLU A 58 9.83 9.57 -10.78
C GLU A 58 11.03 10.39 -10.29
N LYS A 59 10.78 11.45 -9.51
CA LYS A 59 11.84 12.38 -9.03
C LYS A 59 12.85 11.71 -8.12
N ARG A 60 12.45 10.66 -7.39
CA ARG A 60 13.31 9.88 -6.47
C ARG A 60 13.45 8.43 -6.90
N SER A 61 13.31 8.16 -8.21
CA SER A 61 13.38 6.82 -8.80
C SER A 61 14.61 5.99 -8.36
N SER A 62 15.77 6.62 -8.15
CA SER A 62 16.97 5.93 -7.64
C SER A 62 16.77 5.25 -6.28
N ASN A 63 15.83 5.73 -5.47
CA ASN A 63 15.57 5.21 -4.13
C ASN A 63 14.41 4.20 -4.10
N TYR A 64 13.51 4.24 -5.09
CA TYR A 64 12.25 3.51 -5.09
C TYR A 64 12.04 2.65 -6.35
N SER A 65 13.09 2.38 -7.11
CA SER A 65 13.02 1.55 -8.34
C SER A 65 13.15 0.04 -8.06
N ASP A 66 13.39 -0.35 -6.81
CA ASP A 66 13.41 -1.75 -6.39
C ASP A 66 12.04 -2.42 -6.61
N ARG A 67 12.07 -3.69 -7.00
CA ARG A 67 10.88 -4.51 -7.27
C ARG A 67 10.76 -5.62 -6.24
N PRO A 68 10.14 -5.36 -5.07
CA PRO A 68 9.95 -6.39 -4.06
C PRO A 68 9.06 -7.51 -4.59
N VAL A 69 9.50 -8.75 -4.42
CA VAL A 69 8.70 -9.93 -4.75
C VAL A 69 7.72 -10.20 -3.61
N PHE A 70 6.45 -10.34 -3.97
CA PHE A 70 5.36 -10.67 -3.06
C PHE A 70 4.74 -11.98 -3.51
N THR A 71 5.04 -13.07 -2.79
CA THR A 71 4.49 -14.40 -3.06
C THR A 71 2.96 -14.42 -3.06
N LEU A 72 2.32 -13.49 -2.34
CA LEU A 72 0.86 -13.36 -2.31
C LEU A 72 0.24 -13.11 -3.69
N TYR A 73 0.93 -12.42 -4.58
CA TYR A 73 0.45 -12.14 -5.95
C TYR A 73 0.86 -13.23 -6.95
N GLU A 74 1.59 -14.25 -6.52
CA GLU A 74 2.04 -15.38 -7.35
C GLU A 74 1.21 -16.65 -7.13
N LEU A 75 0.26 -16.63 -6.18
CA LEU A 75 -0.68 -17.73 -5.88
C LEU A 75 -1.97 -17.61 -6.69
#